data_AF-J0PYM2-F1
#
_entry.id   AF-J0PYM2-F1
#
_cell.length_a   1.000
_cell.length_b   1.000
_cell.length_c   1.000
_cell.angle_alpha   90.00
_cell.angle_beta   90.00
_cell.angle_gamma   90.00
#
_symmetry.space_group_name_H-M   'P 1'
#
loop_
_entity.id
_entity.type
_entity.pdbx_description
1 polymer ?
#
loop_
_entity_poly.entity_id
_entity_poly.type
_entity_poly.pdbx_seq_one_letter_code
_entity_poly.pdbx_strand_id
1 'polypeptide(L)'
;MTKLAAKEKKLWLKEKPTKFTDSKFGQTNKVYQRNDLFDPNQRVKWRVNKKDVWGTNIERMKTGRAPIGFDGEPVELHHLKQTPEGPIAEISKEFHKKYTSVIHANPKTHQSLIERKKFDKQREEYWDKRGNGYGEQKNSNLGGMIDMKWGIIGIDFNGWGQEHRQ
;
A
#
# COMPACT_ATOMS: atom_id res chain seq x y z
N MET A 1 3.65 -26.25 10.44
CA MET A 1 3.63 -25.29 9.31
C MET A 1 3.87 -26.05 8.01
N THR A 2 3.01 -25.90 7.01
CA THR A 2 3.22 -26.54 5.70
C THR A 2 4.44 -25.92 5.00
N LYS A 3 5.14 -26.68 4.15
CA LYS A 3 6.34 -26.21 3.41
C LYS A 3 6.06 -24.91 2.61
N LEU A 4 4.83 -24.73 2.13
CA LEU A 4 4.43 -23.54 1.36
C LEU A 4 4.29 -22.28 2.23
N ALA A 5 3.70 -22.39 3.43
CA ALA A 5 3.62 -21.25 4.36
C ALA A 5 5.01 -20.80 4.83
N ALA A 6 5.95 -21.74 4.99
CA ALA A 6 7.35 -21.41 5.29
C ALA A 6 8.05 -20.70 4.12
N LYS A 7 7.74 -21.08 2.87
CA LYS A 7 8.26 -20.42 1.66
C LYS A 7 7.75 -18.97 1.55
N GLU A 8 6.46 -18.74 1.79
CA GLU A 8 5.87 -17.40 1.79
C GLU A 8 6.44 -16.50 2.90
N LYS A 9 6.64 -17.06 4.10
CA LYS A 9 7.29 -16.32 5.19
C LYS A 9 8.73 -15.88 4.84
N LYS A 10 9.46 -16.66 4.04
CA LYS A 10 10.79 -16.26 3.54
C LYS A 10 10.70 -15.07 2.59
N LEU A 11 9.63 -14.96 1.79
CA LEU A 11 9.44 -13.84 0.88
C LEU A 11 9.17 -12.53 1.62
N TRP A 12 8.47 -12.55 2.76
CA TRP A 12 8.30 -11.36 3.61
C TRP A 12 9.63 -10.79 4.11
N LEU A 13 10.62 -11.65 4.35
CA LEU A 13 11.93 -11.26 4.88
C LEU A 13 12.94 -10.94 3.77
N LYS A 14 12.53 -10.99 2.50
CA LYS A 14 13.41 -10.75 1.36
C LYS A 14 13.81 -9.27 1.26
N GLU A 15 12.88 -8.37 1.55
CA GLU A 15 13.10 -6.93 1.58
C GLU A 15 13.11 -6.42 3.02
N LYS A 16 13.85 -5.33 3.27
CA LYS A 16 13.84 -4.68 4.58
C LYS A 16 12.44 -4.11 4.83
N PRO A 17 11.82 -4.37 6.00
CA PRO A 17 10.51 -3.82 6.30
C PRO A 17 10.57 -2.29 6.38
N THR A 18 9.51 -1.64 5.92
CA THR A 18 9.32 -0.21 6.08
C THR A 18 8.64 0.09 7.42
N LYS A 19 8.85 1.29 7.95
CA LYS A 19 8.07 1.78 9.09
C LYS A 19 6.90 2.60 8.53
N PHE A 20 5.69 2.25 8.95
CA PHE A 20 4.50 3.04 8.68
C PHE A 20 3.95 3.55 9.99
N THR A 21 3.79 4.87 10.08
CA THR A 21 3.13 5.54 11.21
C THR A 21 1.82 6.13 10.70
N ASP A 22 0.71 5.76 11.32
CA ASP A 22 -0.59 6.33 10.97
C ASP A 22 -0.74 7.75 11.52
N SER A 23 -1.33 8.63 10.72
CA SER A 23 -1.43 10.06 11.02
C SER A 23 -2.36 10.38 12.19
N LYS A 24 -3.34 9.50 12.49
CA LYS A 24 -4.43 9.80 13.41
C LYS A 24 -4.14 9.40 14.85
N PHE A 25 -3.51 8.25 15.03
CA PHE A 25 -3.23 7.65 16.33
C PHE A 25 -1.73 7.59 16.63
N GLY A 26 -0.87 7.89 15.65
CA GLY A 26 0.58 7.83 15.80
C GLY A 26 1.10 6.40 15.99
N GLN A 27 0.27 5.37 15.74
CA GLN A 27 0.68 3.98 15.88
C GLN A 27 1.68 3.67 14.78
N THR A 28 2.79 3.05 15.16
CA THR A 28 3.85 2.68 14.22
C THR A 28 3.95 1.18 14.07
N ASN A 29 3.83 0.70 12.84
CA ASN A 29 3.96 -0.70 12.48
C ASN A 29 5.17 -0.89 11.56
N LYS A 30 5.87 -2.03 11.74
CA LYS A 30 6.79 -2.54 10.71
C LYS A 30 5.95 -3.22 9.64
N VAL A 31 6.14 -2.86 8.37
CA VAL A 31 5.39 -3.43 7.25
C VAL A 31 6.33 -4.14 6.29
N TYR A 32 6.04 -5.41 6.02
CA TYR A 32 6.71 -6.22 5.01
C TYR A 32 5.94 -6.10 3.69
N GLN A 33 6.40 -5.20 2.82
CA GLN A 33 5.81 -4.97 1.50
C GLN A 33 6.21 -6.08 0.53
N ARG A 34 5.34 -6.37 -0.44
CA ARG A 34 5.52 -7.47 -1.39
C ARG A 34 5.19 -6.99 -2.81
N ASN A 35 6.22 -6.57 -3.54
CA ASN A 35 6.14 -6.13 -4.93
C ASN A 35 5.73 -7.24 -5.92
N ASP A 36 5.81 -8.51 -5.50
CA ASP A 36 5.50 -9.69 -6.31
C ASP A 36 4.02 -10.12 -6.23
N LEU A 37 3.17 -9.41 -5.48
CA LEU A 37 1.75 -9.77 -5.35
C LEU A 37 0.86 -9.18 -6.45
N PHE A 38 1.29 -8.12 -7.13
CA PHE A 38 0.50 -7.39 -8.12
C PHE A 38 1.39 -6.67 -9.13
N ASP A 39 0.85 -6.37 -10.31
CA ASP A 39 1.47 -5.42 -11.25
C ASP A 39 0.99 -3.99 -10.92
N PRO A 40 1.88 -3.05 -10.58
CA PRO A 40 1.50 -1.68 -10.23
C PRO A 40 0.83 -0.91 -11.38
N ASN A 41 1.10 -1.26 -12.65
CA ASN A 41 0.53 -0.60 -13.82
C ASN A 41 -0.69 -1.34 -14.40
N GLN A 42 -1.11 -2.46 -13.81
CA GLN A 42 -2.29 -3.20 -14.24
C GLN A 42 -3.53 -2.29 -14.18
N ARG A 43 -4.26 -2.17 -15.30
CA ARG A 43 -5.54 -1.47 -15.32
C ARG A 43 -6.63 -2.32 -14.68
N VAL A 44 -7.30 -1.73 -13.70
CA VAL A 44 -8.32 -2.37 -12.87
C VAL A 44 -9.54 -1.46 -12.75
N LYS A 45 -10.68 -2.07 -12.40
CA LYS A 45 -11.95 -1.38 -12.17
C LYS A 45 -12.24 -1.29 -10.68
N TRP A 46 -12.77 -0.16 -10.23
CA TRP A 46 -13.36 -0.01 -8.89
C TRP A 46 -14.56 0.94 -8.92
N ARG A 47 -15.33 0.98 -7.83
CA ARG A 47 -16.56 1.77 -7.72
C ARG A 47 -16.34 2.99 -6.83
N VAL A 48 -16.75 4.16 -7.31
CA VAL A 48 -16.76 5.44 -6.57
C VAL A 48 -18.13 6.07 -6.77
N ASN A 49 -18.84 6.41 -5.69
CA ASN A 49 -20.17 7.03 -5.76
C ASN A 49 -21.13 6.32 -6.73
N LYS A 50 -21.17 4.99 -6.67
CA LYS A 50 -21.96 4.09 -7.53
C LYS A 50 -21.59 4.11 -9.03
N LYS A 51 -20.49 4.77 -9.42
CA LYS A 51 -19.95 4.77 -10.78
C LYS A 51 -18.69 3.90 -10.86
N ASP A 52 -18.51 3.26 -12.00
CA ASP A 52 -17.29 2.50 -12.28
C ASP A 52 -16.19 3.47 -12.73
N VAL A 53 -15.00 3.31 -12.15
CA VAL A 53 -13.78 4.05 -12.46
C VAL A 53 -12.72 3.03 -12.87
N TRP A 54 -11.89 3.41 -13.84
CA TRP A 54 -10.79 2.60 -14.35
C TRP A 54 -9.48 3.33 -14.18
N GLY A 55 -8.43 2.60 -13.84
CA GLY A 55 -7.08 3.12 -13.68
C GLY A 55 -6.12 2.03 -13.27
N THR A 56 -4.86 2.38 -13.11
CA THR A 56 -3.78 1.48 -12.66
C THR A 56 -3.92 1.11 -11.18
N ASN A 57 -3.23 0.06 -10.74
CA ASN A 57 -3.11 -0.26 -9.32
C ASN A 57 -2.47 0.88 -8.51
N ILE A 58 -1.53 1.65 -9.09
CA ILE A 58 -1.00 2.87 -8.46
C ILE A 58 -2.11 3.89 -8.21
N GLU A 59 -2.91 4.22 -9.23
CA GLU A 59 -4.00 5.19 -9.08
C GLU A 59 -5.06 4.71 -8.09
N ARG A 60 -5.37 3.42 -8.10
CA ARG A 60 -6.25 2.79 -7.11
C ARG A 60 -5.70 2.97 -5.69
N MET A 61 -4.41 2.69 -5.47
CA MET A 61 -3.73 2.86 -4.19
C MET A 61 -3.78 4.30 -3.67
N LYS A 62 -3.54 5.30 -4.52
CA LYS A 62 -3.65 6.73 -4.17
C LYS A 62 -5.05 7.19 -3.74
N THR A 63 -6.06 6.34 -3.89
CA THR A 63 -7.40 6.58 -3.32
C THR A 63 -7.63 5.87 -1.99
N GLY A 64 -6.57 5.31 -1.38
CA GLY A 64 -6.60 4.49 -0.17
C GLY A 64 -7.11 3.06 -0.37
N ARG A 65 -7.18 2.56 -1.61
CA ARG A 65 -7.66 1.20 -1.90
C ARG A 65 -6.49 0.26 -2.13
N ALA A 66 -6.57 -0.95 -1.58
CA ALA A 66 -5.61 -2.00 -1.90
C ALA A 66 -5.52 -2.24 -3.43
N PRO A 67 -4.31 -2.51 -3.96
CA PRO A 67 -4.14 -2.94 -5.33
C PRO A 67 -4.81 -4.31 -5.53
N ILE A 68 -5.19 -4.62 -6.76
CA ILE A 68 -5.65 -5.95 -7.13
C ILE A 68 -4.43 -6.82 -7.41
N GLY A 69 -4.36 -7.95 -6.72
CA GLY A 69 -3.33 -8.96 -6.86
C GLY A 69 -3.47 -9.81 -8.12
N PHE A 70 -2.45 -10.62 -8.41
CA PHE A 70 -2.50 -11.61 -9.49
C PHE A 70 -3.56 -12.70 -9.28
N ASP A 71 -4.06 -12.86 -8.04
CA ASP A 71 -5.20 -13.71 -7.72
C ASP A 71 -6.56 -13.07 -8.04
N GLY A 72 -6.57 -11.85 -8.60
CA GLY A 72 -7.79 -11.12 -8.98
C GLY A 72 -8.49 -10.43 -7.81
N GLU A 73 -7.94 -10.52 -6.60
CA GLU A 73 -8.53 -10.00 -5.37
C GLU A 73 -7.69 -8.86 -4.79
N PRO A 74 -8.25 -7.99 -3.93
CA PRO A 74 -7.47 -6.97 -3.25
C PRO A 74 -6.38 -7.59 -2.37
N VAL A 75 -5.14 -7.08 -2.48
CA VAL A 75 -4.04 -7.44 -1.57
C VAL A 75 -4.40 -7.05 -0.14
N GLU A 76 -4.10 -7.92 0.82
CA GLU A 76 -4.51 -7.76 2.21
C GLU A 76 -3.33 -7.38 3.10
N LEU A 77 -3.60 -6.54 4.09
CA LEU A 77 -2.68 -6.28 5.20
C LEU A 77 -3.00 -7.24 6.35
N HIS A 78 -2.04 -8.09 6.69
CA HIS A 78 -2.18 -9.08 7.75
C HIS A 78 -1.24 -8.78 8.91
N HIS A 79 -1.79 -8.67 10.11
CA HIS A 79 -0.99 -8.57 11.32
C HIS A 79 -0.38 -9.94 11.68
N LEU A 80 0.95 -10.01 11.76
CA LEU A 80 1.69 -11.21 12.18
C LEU A 80 1.53 -11.53 13.68
N LYS A 81 1.10 -10.54 14.46
CA LYS A 81 0.75 -10.67 15.89
C LYS A 81 -0.61 -10.02 16.11
N GLN A 82 -1.48 -10.60 16.94
CA GLN A 82 -2.83 -10.09 17.23
C GLN A 82 -2.84 -8.86 18.17
N THR A 83 -1.89 -7.95 17.98
CA THR A 83 -1.68 -6.70 18.73
C THR A 83 -1.65 -5.53 17.75
N PRO A 84 -2.18 -4.34 18.12
CA PRO A 84 -2.20 -3.18 17.22
C PRO A 84 -0.81 -2.84 16.66
N GLU A 85 0.21 -2.74 17.49
CA GLU A 85 1.59 -2.39 17.13
C GLU A 85 2.37 -3.56 16.48
N GLY A 86 1.69 -4.68 16.23
CA GLY A 86 2.29 -5.88 15.65
C GLY A 86 2.82 -5.62 14.24
N PRO A 87 3.89 -6.32 13.80
CA PRO A 87 4.32 -6.24 12.40
C PRO A 87 3.21 -6.68 11.44
N ILE A 88 3.11 -6.01 10.30
CA ILE A 88 2.12 -6.25 9.25
C ILE A 88 2.83 -6.79 8.01
N ALA A 89 2.21 -7.72 7.30
CA ALA A 89 2.67 -8.21 6.01
C ALA A 89 1.59 -8.02 4.94
N GLU A 90 2.00 -7.63 3.74
CA GLU A 90 1.16 -7.74 2.55
C GLU A 90 1.05 -9.22 2.14
N ILE A 91 -0.18 -9.71 1.92
CA ILE A 91 -0.46 -11.08 1.47
C ILE A 91 -1.55 -11.11 0.41
N SER A 92 -1.54 -12.12 -0.47
CA SER A 92 -2.66 -12.37 -1.37
C SER A 92 -3.89 -12.89 -0.62
N LYS A 93 -5.07 -12.64 -1.18
CA LYS A 93 -6.34 -13.11 -0.60
C LYS A 93 -6.40 -14.63 -0.62
N GLU A 94 -5.93 -15.24 -1.70
CA GLU A 94 -5.88 -16.70 -1.83
C GLU A 94 -5.00 -17.32 -0.73
N PHE A 95 -3.82 -16.76 -0.47
CA PHE A 95 -2.93 -17.24 0.57
C PHE A 95 -3.57 -17.11 1.95
N HIS A 96 -4.17 -15.96 2.26
CA HIS A 96 -4.88 -15.75 3.51
C HIS A 96 -5.98 -16.78 3.71
N LYS A 97 -6.82 -17.00 2.71
CA LYS A 97 -7.91 -17.97 2.77
C LYS A 97 -7.40 -19.39 2.99
N LYS A 98 -6.38 -19.80 2.23
CA LYS A 98 -5.83 -21.16 2.25
C LYS A 98 -5.12 -21.49 3.56
N TYR A 99 -4.46 -20.50 4.17
CA TYR A 99 -3.63 -20.69 5.35
C TYR A 99 -4.15 -20.00 6.60
N THR A 100 -5.43 -19.62 6.61
CA THR A 100 -6.09 -18.94 7.74
C THR A 100 -5.80 -19.62 9.08
N SER A 101 -5.96 -20.95 9.17
CA SER A 101 -5.72 -21.72 10.38
C SER A 101 -4.26 -21.74 10.85
N VAL A 102 -3.31 -21.52 9.94
CA VAL A 102 -1.88 -21.48 10.23
C VAL A 102 -1.45 -20.08 10.65
N ILE A 103 -1.93 -19.05 9.96
CA ILE A 103 -1.53 -17.66 10.23
C ILE A 103 -2.32 -17.03 11.39
N HIS A 104 -3.51 -17.55 11.69
CA HIS A 104 -4.29 -17.21 12.87
C HIS A 104 -4.17 -18.28 13.98
N ALA A 105 -3.16 -19.13 13.93
CA ALA A 105 -2.84 -20.06 15.01
C ALA A 105 -2.30 -19.30 16.24
N ASN A 106 -3.19 -18.61 16.97
CA ASN A 106 -2.92 -18.12 18.31
C ASN A 106 -4.03 -18.62 19.25
N PRO A 107 -3.70 -18.85 20.54
CA PRO A 107 -4.39 -19.82 21.39
C PRO A 107 -5.83 -19.40 21.64
N LYS A 108 -6.72 -20.39 21.83
CA LYS A 108 -8.17 -20.28 22.11
C LYS A 108 -8.55 -19.37 23.30
N THR A 109 -7.60 -18.64 23.89
CA THR A 109 -7.67 -17.91 25.15
C THR A 109 -7.42 -16.40 25.04
N HIS A 110 -7.05 -15.85 23.87
CA HIS A 110 -6.82 -14.39 23.72
C HIS A 110 -7.61 -13.80 22.55
N GLN A 111 -8.52 -12.87 22.84
CA GLN A 111 -9.19 -12.05 21.84
C GLN A 111 -8.18 -11.11 21.17
N SER A 112 -8.39 -10.83 19.87
CA SER A 112 -7.61 -9.83 19.13
C SER A 112 -7.77 -8.45 19.78
N LEU A 113 -6.65 -7.81 20.10
CA LEU A 113 -6.64 -6.42 20.60
C LEU A 113 -6.75 -5.38 19.47
N ILE A 114 -6.80 -5.82 18.22
CA ILE A 114 -6.91 -4.95 17.04
C ILE A 114 -8.33 -4.41 16.92
N GLU A 115 -8.49 -3.10 17.09
CA GLU A 115 -9.73 -2.40 16.78
C GLU A 115 -9.94 -2.27 15.26
N ARG A 116 -11.00 -2.91 14.74
CA ARG A 116 -11.26 -3.00 13.30
C ARG A 116 -11.42 -1.65 12.62
N LYS A 117 -12.19 -0.73 13.21
CA LYS A 117 -12.42 0.61 12.64
C LYS A 117 -11.13 1.43 12.57
N LYS A 118 -10.24 1.30 13.56
CA LYS A 118 -8.92 1.96 13.55
C LYS A 118 -8.06 1.36 12.44
N PHE A 119 -8.02 0.03 12.36
CA PHE A 119 -7.23 -0.65 11.33
C PHE A 119 -7.72 -0.36 9.90
N ASP A 120 -9.03 -0.21 9.68
CA ASP A 120 -9.56 0.15 8.36
C ASP A 120 -9.07 1.54 7.91
N LYS A 121 -8.96 2.50 8.83
CA LYS A 121 -8.39 3.82 8.54
C LYS A 121 -6.88 3.75 8.29
N GLN A 122 -6.16 2.94 9.08
CA GLN A 122 -4.73 2.70 8.86
C GLN A 122 -4.47 2.06 7.50
N ARG A 123 -5.32 1.13 7.05
CA ARG A 123 -5.23 0.51 5.72
C ARG A 123 -5.42 1.52 4.61
N GLU A 124 -6.43 2.40 4.72
CA GLU A 124 -6.67 3.46 3.74
C GLU A 124 -5.43 4.35 3.57
N GLU A 125 -4.90 4.87 4.69
CA GLU A 125 -3.71 5.72 4.68
C GLU A 125 -2.45 4.98 4.20
N TYR A 126 -2.29 3.72 4.61
CA TYR A 126 -1.17 2.89 4.17
C TYR A 126 -1.13 2.74 2.65
N TRP A 127 -2.26 2.38 2.03
CA TRP A 127 -2.31 2.18 0.59
C TRP A 127 -2.10 3.47 -0.18
N ASP A 128 -2.62 4.60 0.31
CA ASP A 128 -2.35 5.91 -0.28
C ASP A 128 -0.84 6.22 -0.27
N LYS A 129 -0.17 6.12 0.89
CA LYS A 129 1.29 6.29 0.98
C LYS A 129 2.04 5.30 0.09
N ARG A 130 1.61 4.04 0.04
CA ARG A 130 2.19 3.00 -0.82
C ARG A 130 2.11 3.38 -2.30
N GLY A 131 0.98 3.93 -2.73
CA GLY A 131 0.76 4.42 -4.10
C GLY A 131 1.58 5.66 -4.43
N ASN A 132 1.72 6.60 -3.49
CA ASN A 132 2.52 7.82 -3.68
C ASN A 132 4.02 7.52 -3.80
N GLY A 133 4.53 6.51 -3.09
CA GLY A 133 5.94 6.08 -3.20
C GLY A 133 6.37 5.66 -4.61
N TYR A 134 5.45 5.20 -5.48
CA TYR A 134 5.75 4.92 -6.89
C TYR A 134 5.98 6.18 -7.74
N GLY A 135 5.40 7.32 -7.35
CA GLY A 135 5.64 8.61 -8.02
C GLY A 135 7.01 9.19 -7.66
N GLU A 136 7.39 9.09 -6.38
CA GLU A 136 8.70 9.53 -5.89
C GLU A 136 9.84 8.74 -6.54
N GLN A 137 9.69 7.43 -6.72
CA GLN A 137 10.67 6.59 -7.42
C GLN A 137 10.84 6.97 -8.91
N LYS A 138 9.74 7.30 -9.60
CA LYS A 138 9.82 7.77 -10.99
C LYS A 138 10.54 9.12 -11.08
N ASN A 139 10.27 10.03 -10.14
CA ASN A 139 10.93 11.35 -10.09
C ASN A 139 12.41 11.24 -9.69
N SER A 140 12.79 10.33 -8.79
CA SER A 140 14.20 10.10 -8.46
C SER A 140 14.98 9.47 -9.62
N ASN A 141 14.34 8.58 -10.39
CA ASN A 141 14.96 7.90 -11.53
C ASN A 141 15.07 8.80 -12.78
N LEU A 142 14.29 9.89 -12.86
CA LEU A 142 14.35 10.89 -13.92
C LEU A 142 15.34 12.04 -13.63
N GLY A 143 16.07 11.97 -12.51
CA GLY A 143 17.11 12.92 -12.13
C GLY A 143 16.73 13.68 -10.87
N GLY A 144 17.54 13.51 -9.82
CA GLY A 144 17.53 14.37 -8.63
C GLY A 144 17.91 15.81 -8.97
N MET A 145 17.01 16.53 -9.63
CA MET A 145 17.14 17.94 -9.98
C MET A 145 15.84 18.71 -9.79
N ILE A 146 14.98 18.37 -8.83
CA ILE A 146 14.07 19.38 -8.27
C ILE A 146 13.80 19.09 -6.78
N ASP A 147 14.59 19.71 -5.92
CA ASP A 147 14.23 19.99 -4.53
C ASP A 147 13.05 20.97 -4.53
N MET A 148 11.82 20.46 -4.50
CA MET A 148 10.63 21.27 -4.24
C MET A 148 10.32 21.25 -2.74
N LYS A 149 11.21 21.85 -1.97
CA LYS A 149 10.92 22.39 -0.65
C LYS A 149 9.97 23.58 -0.84
N TRP A 150 8.71 23.38 -0.44
CA TRP A 150 7.70 24.38 -0.08
C TRP A 150 8.08 25.86 -0.31
N GLY A 151 7.62 26.43 -1.43
CA GLY A 151 7.57 27.86 -1.66
C GLY A 151 6.12 28.32 -1.77
N ILE A 152 5.50 28.68 -0.64
CA ILE A 152 4.33 29.55 -0.63
C ILE A 152 4.85 30.93 -1.05
N ILE A 153 4.42 31.45 -2.20
CA ILE A 153 4.07 32.85 -2.51
C ILE A 153 3.72 32.88 -4.00
N GLY A 154 2.52 33.37 -4.31
CA GLY A 154 1.91 33.28 -5.63
C GLY A 154 2.65 34.05 -6.72
N ILE A 155 2.69 33.46 -7.92
CA ILE A 155 2.91 34.16 -9.18
C ILE A 155 2.00 33.52 -10.23
N ASP A 156 1.24 34.39 -10.90
CA ASP A 156 0.24 34.13 -11.93
C ASP A 156 0.93 33.74 -13.25
N PHE A 157 0.51 32.64 -13.89
CA PHE A 157 1.05 32.20 -15.18
C PHE A 157 0.15 32.66 -16.32
N ASN A 158 0.28 33.94 -16.72
CA ASN A 158 -0.23 34.42 -17.98
C ASN A 158 0.91 35.00 -18.83
N GLY A 159 1.14 34.34 -19.97
CA GLY A 159 1.78 34.91 -21.14
C GLY A 159 3.27 34.62 -21.27
N TRP A 160 3.63 33.55 -21.97
CA TRP A 160 4.82 33.49 -22.83
C TRP A 160 4.60 32.40 -23.88
N GLY A 161 4.51 32.82 -25.14
CA GLY A 161 4.29 31.93 -26.29
C GLY A 161 3.94 32.70 -27.57
N GLN A 162 4.76 33.68 -27.95
CA GLN A 162 4.74 34.26 -29.30
C GLN A 162 6.10 34.02 -29.95
N GLU A 163 6.00 33.49 -31.17
CA GLU A 163 6.91 33.57 -32.31
C GLU A 163 8.33 33.02 -32.17
N HIS A 164 8.63 32.00 -32.98
CA HIS A 164 9.51 32.15 -34.14
C HIS A 164 9.28 30.95 -35.09
N ARG A 165 8.77 31.20 -36.29
CA ARG A 165 8.90 30.31 -37.45
C ARG A 165 9.64 31.11 -38.54
N GLN A 166 10.75 30.55 -39.01
CA GLN A 166 11.40 30.95 -40.26
C GLN A 166 10.65 30.35 -41.45
#